data_AF-A0A7R9AJ52-F1
#
_entry.id   AF-A0A7R9AJ52-F1
#
_cell.length_a   1.000
_cell.length_b   1.000
_cell.length_c   1.000
_cell.angle_alpha   90.00
_cell.angle_beta   90.00
_cell.angle_gamma   90.00
#
_symmetry.space_group_name_H-M   'P 1'
#
loop_
_entity.id
_entity.type
_entity.pdbx_description
1 polymer ?
#
loop_
_entity_poly.entity_id
_entity_poly.type
_entity_poly.pdbx_seq_one_letter_code
_entity_poly.pdbx_strand_id
1 'polypeptide(L)' 'AFVDSFSRSLAYEYKDKGIHVHLVGPGYVFTKMIDKLLDGPSLTAPTPDTLVRSDLRSITRIQVTSGYWFHNLMVR' A
#
# COMPACT_ATOMS: atom_id res chain seq x y z
N ALA A 1 4.02 -10.85 -7.57
CA ALA A 1 4.70 -12.16 -7.41
C ALA A 1 6.11 -12.00 -6.85
N PHE A 2 7.09 -11.49 -7.61
CA PHE A 2 8.48 -11.37 -7.12
C PHE A 2 8.64 -10.49 -5.87
N VAL A 3 8.14 -9.25 -5.90
CA VAL A 3 8.30 -8.30 -4.79
C VAL A 3 7.63 -8.82 -3.51
N ASP A 4 6.46 -9.46 -3.62
CA ASP A 4 5.77 -10.07 -2.47
C ASP A 4 6.59 -11.21 -1.85
N SER A 5 7.09 -12.15 -2.67
CA SER A 5 7.96 -13.23 -2.18
C SER A 5 9.25 -12.69 -1.55
N PHE A 6 9.89 -11.70 -2.18
CA PHE A 6 11.12 -11.09 -1.69
C PHE A 6 10.90 -10.37 -0.35
N SER A 7 9.84 -9.56 -0.23
CA SER A 7 9.49 -8.87 1.00
C SER A 7 9.18 -9.83 2.15
N ARG A 8 8.50 -10.95 1.87
CA ARG A 8 8.23 -11.98 2.89
C ARG A 8 9.50 -12.67 3.37
N SER A 9 10.41 -13.00 2.45
CA SER A 9 11.72 -13.58 2.82
C SER A 9 12.53 -12.60 3.68
N LEU A 10 12.60 -11.33 3.29
CA LEU A 10 13.25 -10.30 4.11
C LEU A 10 12.61 -10.19 5.50
N ALA A 11 11.28 -10.17 5.58
CA ALA A 11 10.61 -10.07 6.87
C ALA A 11 10.93 -11.27 7.78
N TYR A 12 11.09 -12.46 7.21
CA TYR A 12 11.49 -13.66 7.94
C TYR A 12 12.94 -13.56 8.43
N GLU A 13 13.88 -13.19 7.56
CA GLU A 13 15.32 -13.09 7.88
C GLU A 13 15.65 -12.02 8.93
N TYR A 14 14.90 -10.92 8.95
CA TYR A 14 15.18 -9.79 9.83
C TYR A 14 14.25 -9.71 11.05
N LYS A 15 13.36 -10.68 11.24
CA LYS A 15 12.44 -10.75 12.39
C LYS A 15 13.17 -10.68 13.73
N ASP A 16 14.23 -11.47 13.88
CA ASP A 16 15.01 -11.57 15.11
C ASP A 16 15.87 -10.32 15.38
N LYS A 17 16.02 -9.46 14.36
CA LYS A 17 16.71 -8.17 14.46
C LYS A 17 15.75 -7.02 14.75
N GLY A 18 14.46 -7.31 14.97
CA GLY A 18 13.44 -6.31 15.27
C GLY A 18 13.09 -5.41 14.09
N ILE A 19 13.42 -5.79 12.85
CA ILE A 19 13.09 -5.00 11.66
C ILE A 19 11.74 -5.45 11.11
N HIS A 20 10.81 -4.52 11.00
CA HIS A 20 9.52 -4.75 10.37
C HIS A 20 9.57 -4.38 8.89
N VAL A 21 9.33 -5.36 8.01
CA VAL A 21 9.23 -5.15 6.57
C VAL A 21 7.76 -4.98 6.20
N HIS A 22 7.42 -3.83 5.62
CA HIS A 22 6.08 -3.49 5.18
C HIS A 22 6.05 -3.37 3.65
N LEU A 23 5.10 -4.07 3.02
CA LEU A 23 4.89 -4.04 1.57
C LEU A 23 3.53 -3.39 1.26
N VAL A 24 3.58 -2.32 0.46
CA VAL A 24 2.39 -1.60 0.00
C VAL A 24 2.25 -1.79 -1.50
N GLY A 25 1.13 -2.37 -1.93
CA GLY A 25 0.72 -2.48 -3.33
C GLY A 25 -0.50 -1.60 -3.59
N PRO A 26 -0.33 -0.28 -3.77
CA PRO A 26 -1.45 0.62 -3.94
C PRO A 26 -2.16 0.39 -5.29
N GLY A 27 -3.48 0.61 -5.30
CA GLY A 27 -4.26 0.70 -6.53
C GLY A 27 -4.04 2.04 -7.24
N TYR A 28 -5.04 2.51 -7.98
CA TYR A 28 -4.99 3.87 -8.55
C TYR A 28 -4.93 4.93 -7.45
N VAL A 29 -4.08 5.95 -7.63
CA VAL A 29 -3.91 7.07 -6.71
C VAL A 29 -3.90 8.35 -7.53
N PHE A 30 -4.72 9.32 -7.15
CA PHE A 30 -4.89 10.57 -7.87
C PHE A 30 -3.62 11.45 -7.78
N THR A 31 -2.66 11.17 -8.65
CA THR A 31 -1.40 11.89 -8.82
C THR A 31 -1.43 12.75 -10.08
N LYS A 32 -0.45 13.65 -10.22
CA LYS A 32 -0.23 14.43 -11.46
C LYS A 32 0.01 13.57 -12.72
N MET A 33 0.28 12.27 -12.56
CA MET A 33 0.45 11.35 -13.71
C MET A 33 -0.89 10.96 -14.32
N ILE A 34 -1.96 10.92 -13.52
CA ILE A 34 -3.28 10.42 -13.91
C ILE A 34 -4.38 11.48 -13.79
N ASP A 35 -4.03 12.73 -13.48
CA ASP A 35 -4.95 13.85 -13.31
C ASP A 35 -5.71 14.22 -14.60
N LYS A 36 -5.16 13.88 -15.77
CA LYS A 36 -5.84 14.00 -17.07
C LYS A 36 -6.73 12.80 -17.41
N LEU A 37 -6.58 11.68 -16.70
CA LEU A 37 -7.35 10.44 -16.92
C LEU A 37 -8.54 10.34 -15.97
N LEU A 38 -8.47 11.00 -14.81
CA LEU A 38 -9.49 11.00 -13.78
C LEU A 38 -10.01 12.41 -13.54
N ASP A 39 -11.32 12.57 -13.42
CA ASP A 39 -11.96 13.87 -13.16
C ASP A 39 -11.84 14.34 -11.68
N GLY A 40 -10.94 13.74 -10.91
CA GLY A 40 -10.67 14.10 -9.52
C GLY A 40 -10.40 12.90 -8.61
N PRO A 41 -10.11 13.16 -7.32
CA PRO A 41 -9.96 12.12 -6.32
C PRO A 41 -11.30 11.43 -6.03
N SER A 42 -11.26 10.11 -5.87
CA SER A 42 -12.43 9.26 -5.63
C SER A 42 -12.12 8.17 -4.61
N LEU A 43 -13.12 7.35 -4.25
CA LEU A 43 -12.89 6.17 -3.40
C LEU A 43 -12.00 5.12 -4.08
N THR A 44 -12.04 5.02 -5.41
CA THR A 44 -11.20 4.09 -6.15
C THR A 44 -9.80 4.66 -6.39
N ALA A 45 -9.67 5.99 -6.37
CA ALA A 45 -8.44 6.73 -6.59
C ALA A 45 -8.27 7.85 -5.55
N PRO A 46 -7.85 7.54 -4.30
CA PRO A 46 -7.62 8.53 -3.26
C PRO A 46 -6.46 9.46 -3.62
N THR A 47 -6.35 10.61 -2.94
CA THR A 47 -5.15 11.45 -3.03
C THR A 47 -3.94 10.77 -2.35
N PRO A 48 -2.70 11.14 -2.72
CA PRO A 48 -1.49 10.61 -2.08
C PRO A 48 -1.49 10.81 -0.56
N ASP A 49 -1.87 11.99 -0.08
CA ASP A 49 -1.98 12.27 1.36
C ASP A 49 -2.97 11.35 2.07
N THR A 50 -4.11 11.06 1.43
CA THR A 50 -5.13 10.16 1.98
C THR A 50 -4.62 8.73 2.05
N LEU A 51 -3.95 8.27 0.99
CA LEU A 51 -3.31 6.94 0.95
C LEU A 51 -2.28 6.80 2.07
N VAL A 52 -1.31 7.72 2.17
CA VAL A 52 -0.24 7.66 3.17
C VAL A 52 -0.81 7.73 4.59
N ARG A 53 -1.78 8.61 4.84
CA ARG A 53 -2.43 8.72 6.16
C ARG A 53 -3.18 7.44 6.55
N SER A 54 -3.73 6.71 5.59
CA SER A 54 -4.37 5.41 5.81
C SER A 54 -3.33 4.31 6.04
N ASP A 55 -2.28 4.29 5.22
CA ASP A 55 -1.21 3.29 5.25
C ASP A 55 -0.39 3.32 6.56
N LEU A 56 -0.10 4.52 7.07
CA LEU A 56 0.58 4.71 8.35
C LEU A 56 -0.17 4.07 9.54
N ARG A 57 -1.48 3.86 9.44
CA ARG A 57 -2.25 3.14 10.48
C ARG A 57 -2.08 1.61 10.40
N SER A 58 -1.64 1.12 9.24
CA SER A 58 -1.48 -0.29 8.90
C SER A 58 -0.02 -0.75 9.02
N ILE A 59 0.94 0.18 8.95
CA ILE A 59 2.39 -0.08 8.91
C ILE A 59 2.91 -1.00 10.02
N THR A 60 2.32 -0.98 11.21
CA THR A 60 2.74 -1.83 12.35
C THR A 60 1.90 -3.09 12.53
N ARG A 61 0.77 -3.21 11.82
CA ARG A 61 -0.23 -4.26 12.05
C ARG A 61 -0.29 -5.27 10.91
N ILE A 62 0.04 -4.84 9.71
CA ILE A 62 -0.16 -5.59 8.48
C ILE A 62 1.16 -5.59 7.71
N GLN A 63 1.66 -6.78 7.38
CA GLN A 63 2.91 -6.93 6.61
C GLN A 63 2.72 -6.58 5.12
N VAL A 64 1.59 -6.98 4.52
CA VAL A 64 1.26 -6.75 3.11
C VAL A 64 -0.12 -6.12 3.01
N THR A 65 -0.21 -4.95 2.39
CA THR A 65 -1.46 -4.18 2.26
C THR A 65 -1.49 -3.40 0.96
N SER A 66 -2.66 -2.92 0.55
CA SER A 66 -2.76 -1.86 -0.47
C SER A 66 -2.64 -0.44 0.10
N GLY A 67 -2.57 -0.30 1.44
CA GLY A 67 -2.43 0.98 2.13
C GLY A 67 -3.73 1.77 2.25
N TYR A 68 -4.77 1.41 1.49
CA TYR A 68 -6.10 2.01 1.57
C TYR A 68 -7.18 0.93 1.64
N TRP A 69 -8.10 1.06 2.60
CA TRP A 69 -9.10 0.01 2.87
C TRP A 69 -9.98 -0.32 1.65
N PHE A 70 -10.31 0.68 0.81
CA PHE A 70 -11.13 0.46 -0.38
C PHE A 70 -10.35 -0.29 -1.48
N HIS A 71 -9.05 -0.04 -1.62
CA HIS A 71 -8.18 -0.80 -2.52
C HIS A 71 -8.08 -2.26 -2.08
N ASN A 72 -8.07 -2.54 -0.77
CA ASN A 72 -8.09 -3.92 -0.26
C ASN A 72 -9.37 -4.68 -0.64
N LEU A 73 -10.50 -3.99 -0.87
CA LEU A 73 -11.75 -4.63 -1.33
C LEU A 73 -11.70 -4.99 -2.81
N MET A 74 -10.88 -4.31 -3.61
CA MET A 74 -10.79 -4.53 -5.06
C MET A 74 -9.82 -5.64 -5.44
N VAL A 75 -8.78 -5.84 -4.62
CA VAL A 75 -7.66 -6.75 -4.91
C VAL A 75 -7.89 -8.14 -4.31
N ARG A 76 -9.05 -8.40 -3.71
CA ARG A 76 -9.34 -9.66 -3.02
C ARG A 76 -10.08 -10.67 -3.88
#